data_AF-A0AAE1XFR6-F1
#
_entry.id   AF-A0AAE1XFR6-F1
#
_cell.length_a   1.000
_cell.length_b   1.000
_cell.length_c   1.000
_cell.angle_alpha   90.00
_cell.angle_beta   90.00
_cell.angle_gamma   90.00
#
_symmetry.space_group_name_H-M   'P 1'
#
loop_
_entity.id
_entity.type
_entity.pdbx_description
1 polymer ?
#
loop_
_entity_poly.entity_id
_entity_poly.type
_entity_poly.pdbx_seq_one_letter_code
_entity_poly.pdbx_strand_id
1 'polypeptide(L)' 'MVTETLKNTIPKAVVYCQVKEAKQNLLNYFYTQIGKKEGKQLADLLDEDPALMERRQQYAKRLAKARED' A
#
# COMPACT_ATOMS: atom_id res chain seq x y z
N MET A 1 -32.01 16.44 -26.11
CA MET A 1 -30.79 17.28 -26.12
C MET A 1 -30.24 17.68 -24.75
N VAL A 2 -30.92 17.49 -23.61
CA VAL A 2 -30.31 17.68 -22.25
C VAL A 2 -29.96 16.34 -21.60
N THR A 3 -30.84 15.34 -21.74
CA THR A 3 -30.66 14.01 -21.15
C THR A 3 -29.44 13.26 -21.69
N GLU A 4 -29.11 13.43 -22.98
CA GLU A 4 -27.91 12.83 -23.59
C GLU A 4 -26.62 13.46 -23.06
N THR A 5 -26.62 14.76 -22.79
CA THR A 5 -25.50 15.45 -22.17
C THR A 5 -25.30 14.97 -20.74
N LEU A 6 -26.37 14.88 -19.95
CA LEU A 6 -26.32 14.39 -18.57
C LEU A 6 -25.84 12.94 -18.46
N LYS A 7 -26.29 12.07 -19.38
CA LYS A 7 -25.83 10.67 -19.47
C LYS A 7 -24.30 10.57 -19.57
N ASN A 8 -23.67 11.53 -20.24
CA ASN A 8 -22.22 11.55 -20.43
C ASN A 8 -21.47 12.33 -19.34
N THR A 9 -22.05 13.42 -18.82
CA THR A 9 -21.36 14.30 -17.87
C THR A 9 -21.41 13.77 -16.43
N ILE A 10 -22.50 13.13 -16.01
CA ILE A 10 -22.65 12.62 -14.64
C ILE A 10 -21.59 11.55 -14.32
N PRO A 11 -21.39 10.49 -15.13
CA PRO A 11 -20.35 9.50 -14.84
C PRO A 11 -18.95 10.11 -14.86
N LYS A 12 -18.68 11.08 -15.74
CA LYS A 12 -17.39 11.77 -15.79
C LYS A 12 -17.13 12.59 -14.53
N ALA A 13 -18.14 13.30 -14.03
CA ALA A 13 -18.05 14.03 -12.77
C ALA A 13 -17.82 13.08 -11.58
N VAL A 14 -18.54 11.95 -11.55
CA VAL A 14 -18.35 10.91 -10.53
C VAL A 14 -16.93 10.35 -10.56
N VAL A 15 -16.43 9.95 -11.73
CA VAL A 15 -15.05 9.44 -11.87
C VAL A 15 -14.03 10.50 -11.46
N TYR A 16 -14.25 11.76 -11.86
CA TYR A 16 -13.33 12.84 -11.51
C TYR A 16 -13.29 13.07 -9.99
N CYS A 17 -14.44 13.35 -9.36
CA CYS A 17 -14.49 13.74 -7.96
C CYS A 17 -14.34 12.55 -7.00
N GLN A 18 -14.88 11.38 -7.33
CA GLN A 18 -14.90 10.26 -6.40
C GLN A 18 -13.74 9.28 -6.62
N VAL A 19 -13.26 9.11 -7.85
CA VAL A 19 -12.21 8.13 -8.14
C VAL A 19 -10.85 8.81 -8.24
N LYS A 20 -10.73 9.82 -9.12
CA LYS A 20 -9.44 10.48 -9.35
C LYS A 20 -8.98 11.28 -8.13
N GLU A 21 -9.85 12.09 -7.55
CA GLU A 21 -9.50 12.87 -6.35
C GLU A 21 -9.30 11.97 -5.12
N ALA A 22 -10.14 10.95 -4.91
CA ALA A 22 -9.95 10.02 -3.79
C ALA A 22 -8.61 9.29 -3.87
N LYS A 23 -8.17 8.86 -5.08
CA LYS A 23 -6.85 8.25 -5.27
C LYS A 23 -5.73 9.21 -4.87
N GLN A 24 -5.80 10.46 -5.33
CA GLN A 24 -4.79 11.47 -5.01
C GLN A 24 -4.78 11.77 -3.50
N ASN A 25 -5.95 11.94 -2.89
CA ASN A 25 -6.09 12.22 -1.46
C ASN A 25 -5.58 11.06 -0.60
N LEU A 26 -5.85 9.82 -0.98
CA LEU A 26 -5.34 8.64 -0.28
C LEU A 26 -3.80 8.64 -0.23
N LEU A 27 -3.14 8.91 -1.37
CA LEU A 27 -1.69 8.99 -1.44
C LEU A 27 -1.15 10.19 -0.64
N ASN A 28 -1.76 11.36 -0.77
CA ASN A 28 -1.37 12.55 -0.01
C ASN A 28 -1.48 12.31 1.50
N TYR A 29 -2.58 11.68 1.93
CA TYR A 29 -2.79 11.31 3.31
C TYR A 29 -1.75 10.30 3.78
N PHE A 30 -1.47 9.26 2.99
CA PHE A 30 -0.44 8.27 3.29
C PHE A 30 0.93 8.94 3.50
N TYR A 31 1.39 9.75 2.56
CA TYR A 31 2.68 10.45 2.69
C TYR A 31 2.73 11.40 3.88
N THR A 32 1.63 12.11 4.15
CA THR A 32 1.54 13.00 5.32
C THR A 32 1.61 12.21 6.63
N GLN A 33 0.96 11.04 6.72
CA GLN A 33 1.01 10.20 7.92
C GLN A 33 2.39 9.57 8.11
N ILE A 34 3.01 9.08 7.03
CA ILE A 34 4.37 8.51 7.08
C ILE A 34 5.40 9.58 7.47
N GLY A 35 5.32 10.78 6.87
CA GLY A 35 6.25 11.88 7.19
C GLY A 35 6.16 12.41 8.61
N LYS A 36 5.04 12.16 9.31
CA LYS A 36 4.86 12.51 10.73
C LYS A 36 5.37 11.44 11.70
N LYS A 37 5.65 10.21 11.23
CA LYS A 37 6.10 9.11 12.09
C LYS A 37 7.59 9.23 12.39
N GLU A 38 7.95 8.91 13.62
CA GLU A 38 9.34 8.82 14.05
C GLU A 38 10.00 7.50 13.60
N GLY A 39 11.33 7.44 13.63
CA GLY A 39 12.09 6.27 13.16
C GLY A 39 11.67 4.96 13.83
N LYS A 40 11.33 4.98 15.13
CA LYS A 40 10.82 3.81 15.85
C LYS A 40 9.48 3.33 15.31
N GLN A 41 8.53 4.24 15.08
CA GLN A 41 7.21 3.91 14.56
C GLN A 41 7.26 3.42 13.10
N LEU A 42 8.25 3.88 12.34
CA LEU A 42 8.52 3.35 11.00
C LEU A 42 9.12 1.95 11.06
N ALA A 43 10.04 1.69 11.99
CA ALA A 43 10.58 0.35 12.22
C ALA A 43 9.47 -0.64 12.60
N ASP A 44 8.59 -0.28 13.54
CA ASP A 44 7.47 -1.12 13.95
C ASP A 44 6.50 -1.43 12.78
N LEU A 45 6.33 -0.50 11.83
CA LEU A 45 5.50 -0.72 10.63
C LEU A 45 6.16 -1.66 9.61
N LEU A 46 7.48 -1.71 9.61
CA LEU A 46 8.30 -2.54 8.72
C LEU A 46 8.62 -3.91 9.32
N ASP A 47 8.30 -4.13 10.59
CA ASP A 47 8.53 -5.41 11.26
C ASP A 47 7.74 -6.53 10.58
N GLU A 48 8.42 -7.65 10.34
CA GLU A 48 7.84 -8.85 9.76
C GLU A 48 6.94 -9.56 10.78
N ASP A 49 5.90 -10.25 10.29
CA ASP A 49 5.14 -11.22 11.11
C ASP A 49 6.12 -12.25 11.72
N PRO A 50 6.11 -12.48 13.04
CA PRO A 50 6.98 -13.46 13.70
C PRO A 50 6.97 -14.85 13.05
N ALA A 51 5.81 -15.30 12.55
CA ALA A 51 5.70 -16.59 11.87
C ALA A 51 6.46 -16.63 10.53
N LEU A 52 6.51 -15.50 9.83
CA LEU A 52 7.28 -15.35 8.59
C LEU A 52 8.78 -15.29 8.88
N MET A 53 9.16 -14.55 9.93
CA MET A 53 10.55 -14.44 10.37
C MET A 53 11.12 -15.83 10.74
N GLU A 54 10.38 -16.64 11.48
CA GLU A 54 10.80 -18.00 11.84
C GLU A 54 11.01 -18.88 10.60
N ARG A 55 10.05 -18.88 9.67
CA ARG A 55 10.15 -19.62 8.40
C ARG A 55 11.37 -19.19 7.59
N ARG A 56 11.61 -17.88 7.46
CA ARG A 56 12.78 -17.33 6.77
C ARG A 56 14.09 -17.82 7.39
N GLN A 57 14.17 -17.85 8.71
CA GLN A 57 15.34 -18.38 9.43
C GLN A 57 15.53 -19.88 9.22
N GLN A 58 14.45 -20.68 9.24
CA GLN A 58 14.52 -22.12 8.98
C GLN A 58 15.03 -22.41 7.56
N TYR A 59 14.54 -21.70 6.55
CA TYR A 59 15.04 -21.84 5.18
C TYR A 59 16.49 -21.41 5.04
N ALA A 60 16.90 -20.30 5.67
CA ALA A 60 18.29 -19.87 5.67
C ALA A 60 19.23 -20.93 6.25
N LYS A 61 18.84 -21.56 7.37
CA LYS A 61 19.61 -22.67 7.98
C LYS A 61 19.72 -23.88 7.05
N ARG A 62 18.61 -24.28 6.40
CA ARG A 62 18.60 -25.40 5.44
C ARG A 62 19.47 -25.11 4.22
N LEU A 63 19.42 -23.88 3.72
CA LEU A 63 20.24 -23.45 2.58
C LEU A 63 21.72 -23.43 2.94
N ALA A 64 22.08 -22.95 4.13
CA ALA A 64 23.47 -22.95 4.58
C ALA A 64 24.02 -24.38 4.65
N LYS A 65 23.27 -25.31 5.25
CA LYS A 65 23.65 -26.72 5.30
C LYS A 65 23.84 -27.32 3.90
N ALA A 66 22.91 -27.07 2.98
CA ALA A 66 22.98 -27.58 1.61
C ALA A 66 24.09 -26.95 0.75
N ARG A 67 24.77 -25.90 1.23
CA ARG A 67 25.94 -25.30 0.55
C ARG A 67 27.27 -25.84 1.08
N GLU A 68 27.24 -26.50 2.25
CA GLU A 68 28.42 -27.13 2.87
C GLU A 68 28.59 -28.60 2.46
N ASP A 69 27.49 -29.26 2.04
CA ASP A 69 27.46 -30.59 1.41
C ASP A 69 27.83 -30.54 -0.08
#